data_AF-A0AAV4RKA1-F1
#
_entry.id   AF-A0AAV4RKA1-F1
#
_cell.length_a   1.000
_cell.length_b   1.000
_cell.length_c   1.000
_cell.angle_alpha   90.00
_cell.angle_beta   90.00
_cell.angle_gamma   90.00
#
_symmetry.space_group_name_H-M   'P 1'
#
loop_
_entity.id
_entity.type
_entity.pdbx_description
1 polymer ?
#
loop_
_entity_poly.entity_id
_entity_poly.type
_entity_poly.pdbx_seq_one_letter_code
_entity_poly.pdbx_strand_id
1 'polypeptide(L)'
;MLLGLSWELERLAMQENEFKEIYVELSNQCKKYSCDLLDLCRSTEEVIAVLNKKTDSSLSKDEDRDKLTLSRLKLALKYEQKQFVAHPNCQQLLTSIWYEGLPIWRRRNAVMKIILCLSLITCIPLIALFYLMFPRSKLGKILRSPFMKFIYHSASFGFFLLLLVLASTRTEGSERSRQNVRGPPLSLVEWLIFFWVIGMVWAECKQLWEEGLKAYIRQWWNWLDFIMLSLYLSTFSLKGVAYIQVQSGRYGPRVLQRALWPGNDPSLIAEGLFAVANVFSFARIIYLFQTNPHLGPLQISLGCMIIDIAKFLFIFFLVLTSFACGLNQLYWYYDSNTEFCETKVVAGENVTVNCHYNPDAFMT
;
A
#
# COMPACT_ATOMS: atom_id res chain seq x y z
N MET A 1 28.60 -7.00 -16.22
CA MET A 1 29.62 -5.96 -16.39
C MET A 1 28.96 -4.63 -16.74
N LEU A 2 28.44 -4.41 -17.94
CA LEU A 2 27.81 -3.13 -18.34
C LEU A 2 26.67 -2.65 -17.42
N LEU A 3 25.74 -3.54 -17.03
CA LEU A 3 24.66 -3.21 -16.09
C LEU A 3 25.17 -2.72 -14.72
N GLY A 4 26.32 -3.22 -14.28
CA GLY A 4 26.93 -2.81 -13.00
C GLY A 4 27.70 -1.49 -13.15
N LEU A 5 28.36 -1.30 -14.29
CA LEU A 5 29.09 -0.06 -14.60
C LEU A 5 28.12 1.13 -14.72
N SER A 6 26.98 0.97 -15.40
CA SER A 6 25.98 2.04 -15.51
C SER A 6 25.44 2.47 -14.15
N TRP A 7 25.22 1.51 -13.23
CA TRP A 7 24.80 1.80 -11.86
C TRP A 7 25.87 2.52 -11.05
N GLU A 8 27.14 2.10 -11.18
CA GLU A 8 28.26 2.74 -10.49
C GLU A 8 28.45 4.20 -10.94
N LEU A 9 28.33 4.45 -12.25
CA LEU A 9 28.38 5.81 -12.82
C LEU A 9 27.24 6.69 -12.30
N GLU A 10 26.01 6.18 -12.18
CA GLU A 10 24.91 6.94 -11.57
C GLU A 10 25.15 7.25 -10.09
N ARG A 11 25.78 6.32 -9.37
CA ARG A 11 26.16 6.54 -7.97
C ARG A 11 27.21 7.65 -7.84
N LEU A 12 28.23 7.64 -8.69
CA LEU A 12 29.25 8.69 -8.75
C LEU A 12 28.63 10.05 -9.13
N ALA A 13 27.68 10.07 -10.07
CA ALA A 13 26.94 11.28 -10.43
C ALA A 13 26.14 11.91 -9.28
N MET A 14 25.75 11.12 -8.27
CA MET A 14 25.09 11.63 -7.06
C MET A 14 26.08 12.11 -5.99
N GLN A 15 27.33 11.65 -6.05
CA GLN A 15 28.38 12.05 -5.09
C GLN A 15 29.15 13.28 -5.57
N GLU A 16 29.43 13.36 -6.87
CA GLU A 16 30.18 14.43 -7.52
C GLU A 16 29.23 15.31 -8.32
N ASN A 17 28.80 16.42 -7.73
CA ASN A 17 27.83 17.33 -8.37
C ASN A 17 28.44 18.09 -9.56
N GLU A 18 29.74 18.38 -9.51
CA GLU A 18 30.47 19.16 -10.51
C GLU A 18 30.55 18.44 -11.87
N PHE A 19 30.69 17.12 -11.86
CA PHE A 19 30.81 16.30 -13.07
C PHE A 19 29.59 15.41 -13.33
N LYS A 20 28.49 15.68 -12.62
CA LYS A 20 27.26 14.89 -12.66
C LYS A 20 26.76 14.63 -14.08
N GLU A 21 26.76 15.64 -14.95
CA GLU A 21 26.27 15.52 -16.32
C GLU A 21 27.09 14.50 -17.13
N ILE A 22 28.43 14.50 -16.98
CA ILE A 22 29.34 13.58 -17.67
C ILE A 22 29.10 12.14 -17.22
N TYR A 23 28.97 11.90 -15.91
CA TYR A 23 28.68 10.57 -15.38
C TYR A 23 27.32 10.04 -15.85
N VAL A 24 26.29 10.91 -15.88
CA VAL A 24 24.96 10.54 -16.39
C VAL A 24 25.02 10.18 -17.87
N GLU A 25 25.78 10.94 -18.66
CA GLU A 25 25.98 10.64 -20.09
C GLU A 25 26.67 9.29 -20.30
N LEU A 26 27.79 9.03 -19.61
CA LEU A 26 28.51 7.76 -19.67
C LEU A 26 27.62 6.58 -19.23
N SER A 27 26.80 6.78 -18.19
CA SER A 27 25.84 5.75 -17.75
C SER A 27 24.80 5.46 -18.84
N ASN A 28 24.26 6.51 -19.49
CA ASN A 28 23.32 6.37 -20.60
C ASN A 28 23.94 5.66 -21.81
N GLN A 29 25.21 5.91 -22.12
CA GLN A 29 25.93 5.18 -23.17
C GLN A 29 26.04 3.68 -22.83
N CYS A 30 26.37 3.33 -21.59
CA CYS A 30 26.42 1.94 -21.13
C CYS A 30 25.05 1.24 -21.22
N LYS A 31 23.98 1.95 -20.87
CA LYS A 31 22.59 1.48 -21.00
C LYS A 31 22.22 1.20 -22.44
N LYS A 32 22.48 2.17 -23.33
CA LYS A 32 22.20 2.07 -24.76
C LYS A 32 22.95 0.90 -25.41
N TYR A 33 24.26 0.79 -25.17
CA TYR A 33 25.06 -0.31 -25.69
C TYR A 33 24.54 -1.69 -25.24
N SER A 34 24.02 -1.80 -24.01
CA SER A 34 23.41 -3.03 -23.52
C SER A 34 22.10 -3.38 -24.25
N CYS A 35 21.33 -2.37 -24.67
CA CYS A 35 20.13 -2.56 -25.51
C CYS A 35 20.52 -2.95 -26.94
N ASP A 36 21.48 -2.24 -27.54
CA ASP A 36 21.93 -2.50 -28.92
C ASP A 36 22.46 -3.94 -29.08
N LEU A 37 23.11 -4.51 -28.05
CA LEU A 37 23.51 -5.92 -28.03
C LEU A 37 22.31 -6.89 -28.05
N LEU A 38 21.19 -6.50 -27.43
CA LEU A 38 19.98 -7.32 -27.40
C LEU A 38 19.20 -7.25 -28.72
N ASP A 39 19.32 -6.16 -29.46
CA ASP A 39 18.79 -6.01 -30.83
C ASP A 39 19.47 -6.95 -31.82
N LEU A 40 20.74 -7.32 -31.57
CA LEU A 40 21.48 -8.26 -32.42
C LEU A 40 21.01 -9.72 -32.26
N CYS A 41 20.20 -10.03 -31.25
CA CYS A 41 19.67 -11.38 -31.04
C CYS A 41 18.58 -11.70 -32.08
N ARG A 42 18.76 -12.77 -32.84
CA ARG A 42 17.85 -13.17 -33.94
C ARG A 42 16.86 -14.26 -33.55
N SER A 43 17.13 -14.98 -32.46
CA SER A 43 16.28 -16.07 -31.99
C SER A 43 15.87 -15.88 -30.52
N THR A 44 14.72 -16.44 -30.14
CA THR A 44 14.28 -16.46 -28.74
C THR A 44 15.28 -17.20 -27.86
N GLU A 45 15.98 -18.20 -28.40
CA GLU A 45 17.02 -18.96 -27.69
C GLU A 45 18.22 -18.09 -27.33
N GLU A 46 18.70 -17.24 -28.27
CA GLU A 46 19.76 -16.27 -28.00
C GLU A 46 19.34 -15.26 -26.92
N VAL A 47 18.11 -14.74 -27.01
CA VAL A 47 17.56 -13.82 -26.00
C VAL A 47 17.50 -14.50 -24.63
N ILE A 48 17.01 -15.74 -24.56
CA ILE A 48 16.99 -16.54 -23.34
C ILE A 48 18.41 -16.74 -22.80
N ALA A 49 19.39 -17.06 -23.65
CA ALA A 49 20.78 -17.25 -23.25
C ALA A 49 21.39 -15.98 -22.65
N VAL A 50 21.11 -14.81 -23.25
CA VAL A 50 21.54 -13.50 -22.72
C VAL A 50 20.92 -13.23 -21.36
N LEU A 51 19.63 -13.51 -21.19
CA LEU A 51 18.87 -13.18 -19.97
C LEU A 51 19.04 -14.18 -18.82
N ASN A 52 19.39 -15.44 -19.12
CA ASN A 52 19.55 -16.49 -18.13
C ASN A 52 20.99 -16.81 -17.74
N LYS A 53 22.00 -16.14 -18.31
CA LYS A 53 23.42 -16.47 -18.10
C LYS A 53 23.70 -16.84 -16.65
N LYS A 54 23.85 -18.16 -16.41
CA LYS A 54 24.19 -18.72 -15.10
C LYS A 54 25.66 -18.41 -14.85
N THR A 55 25.98 -17.92 -13.67
CA THR A 55 27.35 -17.98 -13.17
C THR A 55 27.64 -19.45 -12.91
N ASP A 56 28.74 -20.00 -13.43
CA ASP A 56 29.09 -21.43 -13.38
C ASP A 56 29.26 -22.03 -11.96
N SER A 57 28.94 -21.28 -10.90
CA SER A 57 29.15 -21.67 -9.50
C SER A 57 27.98 -22.43 -8.85
N SER A 58 26.84 -22.66 -9.52
CA SER A 58 25.74 -23.48 -8.99
C SER A 58 25.47 -24.74 -9.82
N LEU A 59 26.44 -25.65 -9.79
CA LEU A 59 26.27 -27.05 -10.15
C LEU A 59 25.45 -27.79 -9.08
N SER A 60 24.16 -27.50 -8.96
CA SER A 60 23.21 -28.45 -8.38
C SER A 60 22.49 -29.14 -9.52
N LYS A 61 22.97 -30.33 -9.87
CA LYS A 61 22.22 -31.33 -10.64
C LYS A 61 20.98 -31.67 -9.83
N ASP A 62 19.80 -31.32 -10.34
CA ASP A 62 18.63 -32.20 -10.48
C ASP A 62 17.35 -31.40 -10.83
N GLU A 63 16.63 -31.93 -11.82
CA GLU A 63 15.23 -31.69 -12.23
C GLU A 63 14.69 -30.31 -12.70
N ASP A 64 15.32 -29.16 -12.40
CA ASP A 64 14.74 -27.83 -12.73
C ASP A 64 15.29 -27.19 -14.04
N ARG A 65 15.49 -27.99 -15.11
CA ARG A 65 15.97 -27.46 -16.42
C ARG A 65 14.99 -26.51 -17.12
N ASP A 66 13.70 -26.58 -16.77
CA ASP A 66 12.65 -25.79 -17.43
C ASP A 66 12.34 -24.45 -16.74
N LYS A 67 12.93 -24.19 -15.57
CA LYS A 67 12.65 -22.95 -14.84
C LYS A 67 13.59 -21.84 -15.28
N LEU A 68 13.14 -21.03 -16.23
CA LEU A 68 13.81 -19.79 -16.65
C LEU A 68 14.01 -18.89 -15.41
N THR A 69 15.20 -18.90 -14.80
CA THR A 69 15.45 -18.17 -13.54
C THR A 69 15.57 -16.65 -13.75
N LEU A 70 15.74 -16.23 -15.02
CA LEU A 70 15.85 -14.84 -15.49
C LEU A 70 16.85 -14.03 -14.66
N SER A 71 17.98 -14.65 -14.31
CA SER A 71 18.94 -14.12 -13.33
C SER A 71 19.50 -12.77 -13.77
N ARG A 72 19.81 -12.60 -15.06
CA ARG A 72 20.36 -11.34 -15.58
C ARG A 72 19.31 -10.26 -15.71
N LEU A 73 18.06 -10.63 -16.00
CA LEU A 73 16.93 -9.71 -15.97
C LEU A 73 16.67 -9.19 -14.55
N LYS A 74 16.71 -10.07 -13.54
CA LYS A 74 16.63 -9.69 -12.12
C LYS A 74 17.76 -8.75 -11.71
N LEU A 75 18.98 -8.99 -12.23
CA LEU A 75 20.11 -8.08 -12.02
C LEU A 75 19.89 -6.72 -12.70
N ALA A 76 19.37 -6.70 -13.93
CA ALA A 76 19.03 -5.47 -14.65
C ALA A 76 17.95 -4.65 -13.90
N LEU A 77 16.96 -5.32 -13.31
CA LEU A 77 15.96 -4.70 -12.44
C LEU A 77 16.59 -4.12 -11.16
N LYS A 78 17.50 -4.87 -10.52
CA LYS A 78 18.22 -4.41 -9.31
C LYS A 78 19.05 -3.14 -9.57
N TYR A 79 19.61 -3.01 -10.77
CA TYR A 79 20.34 -1.82 -11.22
C TYR A 79 19.48 -0.80 -11.93
N GLU A 80 18.14 -0.90 -11.84
CA GLU A 80 17.19 0.06 -12.39
C GLU A 80 17.38 0.36 -13.90
N GLN A 81 17.78 -0.66 -14.68
CA GLN A 81 18.07 -0.54 -16.11
C GLN A 81 16.77 -0.56 -16.95
N LYS A 82 15.99 0.52 -16.83
CA LYS A 82 14.63 0.64 -17.40
C LYS A 82 14.58 0.38 -18.92
N GLN A 83 15.51 0.94 -19.69
CA GLN A 83 15.56 0.77 -21.16
C GLN A 83 15.79 -0.69 -21.57
N PHE A 84 16.73 -1.37 -20.91
CA PHE A 84 17.04 -2.77 -21.18
C PHE A 84 15.85 -3.69 -20.89
N VAL A 85 15.16 -3.47 -19.76
CA VAL A 85 13.97 -4.25 -19.39
C VAL A 85 12.80 -3.98 -20.33
N ALA A 86 12.60 -2.72 -20.73
CA ALA A 86 11.52 -2.31 -21.64
C ALA A 86 11.75 -2.73 -23.11
N HIS A 87 12.90 -3.31 -23.43
CA HIS A 87 13.26 -3.73 -24.78
C HIS A 87 12.22 -4.71 -25.37
N PRO A 88 11.81 -4.56 -26.66
CA PRO A 88 10.79 -5.41 -27.28
C PRO A 88 11.06 -6.91 -27.14
N ASN A 89 12.29 -7.37 -27.39
CA ASN A 89 12.69 -8.78 -27.26
C ASN A 89 12.53 -9.30 -25.82
N CYS A 90 12.88 -8.47 -24.80
CA CYS A 90 12.66 -8.82 -23.39
C CYS A 90 11.17 -8.89 -23.06
N GLN A 91 10.39 -7.90 -23.48
CA GLN A 91 8.96 -7.80 -23.21
C GLN A 91 8.18 -8.93 -23.88
N GLN A 92 8.56 -9.34 -25.10
CA GLN A 92 7.97 -10.48 -25.78
C GLN A 92 8.20 -11.79 -25.01
N LEU A 93 9.42 -12.02 -24.51
CA LEU A 93 9.74 -13.20 -23.68
C LEU A 93 8.98 -13.15 -22.34
N LEU A 94 8.93 -12.00 -21.66
CA LEU A 94 8.16 -11.84 -20.44
C LEU A 94 6.67 -12.12 -20.66
N THR A 95 6.13 -11.64 -21.78
CA THR A 95 4.74 -11.86 -22.18
C THR A 95 4.45 -13.35 -22.43
N SER A 96 5.37 -14.09 -23.05
CA SER A 96 5.17 -15.53 -23.28
C SER A 96 5.17 -16.32 -21.97
N ILE A 97 6.04 -15.96 -21.01
CA ILE A 97 6.07 -16.55 -19.66
C ILE A 97 4.80 -16.17 -18.88
N TRP A 98 4.34 -14.92 -19.00
CA TRP A 98 3.16 -14.43 -18.28
C TRP A 98 1.88 -15.19 -18.66
N TYR A 99 1.69 -15.44 -19.95
CA TYR A 99 0.52 -16.15 -20.50
C TYR A 99 0.73 -17.66 -20.70
N GLU A 100 1.76 -18.23 -20.08
CA GLU A 100 2.04 -19.66 -20.15
C GLU A 100 0.82 -20.47 -19.67
N GLY A 101 0.36 -21.42 -20.49
CA GLY A 101 -0.82 -22.25 -20.21
C GLY A 101 -2.17 -21.66 -20.66
N LEU A 102 -2.22 -20.41 -21.15
CA LEU A 102 -3.45 -19.75 -21.62
C LEU A 102 -3.26 -19.08 -23.00
N PRO A 103 -2.89 -19.82 -24.06
CA PRO A 103 -2.63 -19.24 -25.37
C PRO A 103 -3.86 -18.55 -25.97
N ILE A 104 -5.06 -18.99 -25.59
CA ILE A 104 -6.34 -18.48 -26.06
C ILE A 104 -6.62 -17.07 -25.51
N TRP A 105 -6.09 -16.72 -24.33
CA TRP A 105 -6.36 -15.43 -23.69
C TRP A 105 -5.86 -14.25 -24.51
N ARG A 106 -4.71 -14.41 -25.19
CA ARG A 106 -4.10 -13.34 -26.00
C ARG A 106 -4.97 -12.91 -27.19
N ARG A 107 -5.70 -13.84 -27.81
CA ARG A 107 -6.42 -13.62 -29.08
C ARG A 107 -7.89 -13.20 -28.93
N ARG A 108 -8.46 -13.22 -27.71
CA ARG A 108 -9.90 -12.94 -27.50
C ARG A 108 -10.22 -11.44 -27.44
N ASN A 109 -11.45 -11.10 -27.82
CA ASN A 109 -12.02 -9.75 -27.73
C ASN A 109 -12.13 -9.29 -26.26
N ALA A 110 -12.10 -7.98 -26.02
CA ALA A 110 -12.14 -7.40 -24.67
C ALA A 110 -13.37 -7.84 -23.87
N VAL A 111 -14.56 -7.86 -24.48
CA VAL A 111 -15.81 -8.32 -23.83
C VAL A 111 -15.70 -9.78 -23.39
N MET A 112 -15.18 -10.66 -24.25
CA MET A 112 -14.97 -12.07 -23.92
C MET A 112 -13.93 -12.27 -22.80
N LYS A 113 -12.91 -11.40 -22.72
CA LYS A 113 -11.96 -11.39 -21.61
C LYS A 113 -12.64 -10.99 -20.30
N ILE A 114 -13.51 -9.97 -20.31
CA ILE A 114 -14.27 -9.54 -19.13
C ILE A 114 -15.19 -10.66 -18.66
N ILE A 115 -15.98 -11.25 -19.55
CA ILE A 115 -16.90 -12.35 -19.20
C ILE A 115 -16.14 -13.55 -18.62
N LEU A 116 -15.01 -13.93 -19.23
CA LEU A 116 -14.21 -15.06 -18.72
C LEU A 116 -13.51 -14.71 -17.41
N CYS A 117 -13.09 -13.46 -17.21
CA CYS A 117 -12.54 -13.00 -15.94
C CYS A 117 -13.62 -13.07 -14.84
N LEU A 118 -14.82 -12.56 -15.10
CA LEU A 118 -15.94 -12.62 -14.17
C LEU A 118 -16.31 -14.07 -13.84
N SER A 119 -16.42 -14.95 -14.83
CA SER A 119 -16.73 -16.36 -14.57
C SER A 119 -15.63 -17.06 -13.76
N LEU A 120 -14.35 -16.73 -14.01
CA LEU A 120 -13.24 -17.24 -13.23
C LEU A 120 -13.31 -16.75 -11.78
N ILE A 121 -13.61 -15.47 -11.55
CA ILE A 121 -13.75 -14.86 -10.22
C ILE A 121 -14.85 -15.55 -9.40
N THR A 122 -16.02 -15.77 -9.99
CA THR A 122 -17.12 -16.44 -9.30
C THR A 122 -16.78 -17.90 -8.93
N CYS A 123 -15.97 -18.56 -9.75
CA CYS A 123 -15.56 -19.95 -9.53
C CYS A 123 -14.31 -20.11 -8.64
N ILE A 124 -13.68 -19.03 -8.18
CA ILE A 124 -12.47 -19.08 -7.31
C ILE A 124 -12.59 -20.04 -6.13
N PRO A 125 -13.64 -20.02 -5.29
CA PRO A 125 -13.70 -20.89 -4.10
C PRO A 125 -13.67 -22.38 -4.48
N LEU A 126 -14.35 -22.75 -5.56
CA LEU A 126 -14.35 -24.13 -6.08
C LEU A 126 -12.98 -24.51 -6.62
N ILE A 127 -12.32 -23.60 -7.34
CA ILE A 127 -11.00 -23.85 -7.92
C ILE A 127 -9.93 -23.97 -6.83
N ALA A 128 -10.03 -23.17 -5.76
CA ALA A 128 -9.13 -23.24 -4.60
C ALA A 128 -9.24 -24.58 -3.88
N LEU A 129 -10.48 -25.06 -3.64
CA LEU A 129 -10.72 -26.37 -3.04
C LEU A 129 -10.18 -27.51 -3.92
N PHE A 130 -10.41 -27.43 -5.23
CA PHE A 130 -9.87 -28.40 -6.18
C PHE A 130 -8.33 -28.41 -6.21
N TYR A 131 -7.68 -27.25 -6.12
CA TYR A 131 -6.23 -27.15 -6.07
C TYR A 131 -5.63 -27.79 -4.82
N LEU A 132 -6.30 -27.63 -3.67
CA LEU A 132 -5.88 -28.23 -2.40
C LEU A 132 -5.99 -29.76 -2.45
N MET A 133 -7.07 -30.28 -3.04
CA MET A 133 -7.29 -31.73 -3.17
C MET A 133 -6.42 -32.39 -4.25
N PHE A 134 -6.24 -31.76 -5.42
CA PHE A 134 -5.56 -32.35 -6.58
C PHE A 134 -4.50 -31.41 -7.18
N PRO A 135 -3.40 -31.15 -6.46
CA PRO A 135 -2.40 -30.16 -6.86
C PRO A 135 -1.61 -30.54 -8.13
N ARG A 136 -1.57 -31.82 -8.51
CA ARG A 136 -0.84 -32.34 -9.69
C ARG A 136 -1.68 -32.42 -10.98
N SER A 137 -2.95 -32.04 -10.92
CA SER A 137 -3.86 -32.05 -12.07
C SER A 137 -3.45 -31.06 -13.18
N LYS A 138 -4.00 -31.24 -14.39
CA LYS A 138 -3.79 -30.29 -15.51
C LYS A 138 -4.23 -28.87 -15.16
N LEU A 139 -5.37 -28.74 -14.46
CA LEU A 139 -5.84 -27.45 -13.93
C LEU A 139 -4.88 -26.90 -12.87
N GLY A 140 -4.35 -27.74 -11.98
CA GLY A 140 -3.31 -27.37 -11.01
C GLY A 140 -2.06 -26.77 -11.67
N LYS A 141 -1.63 -27.29 -12.82
CA LYS A 141 -0.52 -26.71 -13.60
C LYS A 141 -0.88 -25.33 -14.17
N ILE A 142 -2.07 -25.18 -14.75
CA ILE A 142 -2.55 -23.88 -15.27
C ILE A 142 -2.65 -22.84 -14.15
N LEU A 143 -3.11 -23.24 -12.96
CA LEU A 143 -3.25 -22.37 -11.78
C LEU A 143 -1.93 -21.82 -11.25
N ARG A 144 -0.82 -22.53 -11.49
CA ARG A 144 0.51 -22.07 -11.10
C ARG A 144 1.08 -20.98 -12.03
N SER A 145 0.44 -20.73 -13.18
CA SER A 145 0.86 -19.68 -14.12
C SER A 145 0.83 -18.30 -13.45
N PRO A 146 1.75 -17.38 -13.82
CA PRO A 146 1.84 -16.04 -13.22
C PRO A 146 0.54 -15.24 -13.36
N PHE A 147 -0.07 -15.28 -14.54
CA PHE A 147 -1.32 -14.57 -14.80
C PHE A 147 -2.49 -15.05 -13.94
N MET A 148 -2.62 -16.37 -13.75
CA MET A 148 -3.67 -16.90 -12.87
C MET A 148 -3.46 -16.45 -11.43
N LYS A 149 -2.23 -16.56 -10.89
CA LYS A 149 -1.90 -16.05 -9.54
C LYS A 149 -2.29 -14.58 -9.39
N PHE A 150 -1.95 -13.75 -10.38
CA PHE A 150 -2.34 -12.34 -10.38
C PHE A 150 -3.87 -12.15 -10.30
N ILE A 151 -4.65 -12.89 -11.08
CA ILE A 151 -6.12 -12.81 -11.00
C ILE A 151 -6.62 -13.24 -9.61
N TYR A 152 -6.12 -14.36 -9.05
CA TYR A 152 -6.55 -14.80 -7.72
C TYR A 152 -6.25 -13.78 -6.63
N HIS A 153 -5.05 -13.21 -6.62
CA HIS A 153 -4.69 -12.16 -5.67
C HIS A 153 -5.58 -10.93 -5.83
N SER A 154 -5.78 -10.48 -7.07
CA SER A 154 -6.62 -9.31 -7.39
C SER A 154 -8.09 -9.53 -7.00
N ALA A 155 -8.62 -10.73 -7.26
CA ALA A 155 -9.99 -11.08 -6.97
C ALA A 155 -10.25 -11.30 -5.47
N SER A 156 -9.31 -11.95 -4.76
CA SER A 156 -9.34 -12.05 -3.29
C SER A 156 -9.39 -10.66 -2.65
N PHE A 157 -8.56 -9.74 -3.16
CA PHE A 157 -8.57 -8.35 -2.72
C PHE A 157 -9.89 -7.63 -3.06
N GLY A 158 -10.43 -7.82 -4.27
CA GLY A 158 -11.74 -7.30 -4.66
C GLY A 158 -12.88 -7.82 -3.77
N PHE A 159 -12.86 -9.10 -3.39
CA PHE A 159 -13.82 -9.69 -2.45
C PHE A 159 -13.68 -9.10 -1.05
N PHE A 160 -12.44 -8.86 -0.59
CA PHE A 160 -12.20 -8.15 0.67
C PHE A 160 -12.82 -6.75 0.67
N LEU A 161 -12.64 -5.98 -0.40
CA LEU A 161 -13.29 -4.67 -0.53
C LEU A 161 -14.81 -4.77 -0.53
N LEU A 162 -15.38 -5.80 -1.17
CA LEU A 162 -16.81 -6.07 -1.10
C LEU A 162 -17.26 -6.35 0.34
N LEU A 163 -16.50 -7.14 1.11
CA LEU A 163 -16.78 -7.36 2.53
C LEU A 163 -16.73 -6.06 3.34
N LEU A 164 -15.79 -5.15 3.05
CA LEU A 164 -15.74 -3.83 3.69
C LEU A 164 -16.97 -2.98 3.37
N VAL A 165 -17.42 -2.99 2.10
CA VAL A 165 -18.67 -2.33 1.71
C VAL A 165 -19.85 -2.94 2.46
N LEU A 166 -19.95 -4.26 2.52
CA LEU A 166 -21.00 -4.97 3.26
C LEU A 166 -20.98 -4.67 4.76
N ALA A 167 -19.79 -4.56 5.37
CA ALA A 167 -19.64 -4.17 6.76
C ALA A 167 -20.07 -2.71 7.01
N SER A 168 -19.93 -1.84 6.02
CA SER A 168 -20.36 -0.44 6.07
C SER A 168 -21.87 -0.29 5.84
N THR A 169 -22.44 -1.06 4.91
CA THR A 169 -23.88 -1.08 4.63
C THR A 169 -24.60 -1.86 5.73
N ARG A 170 -24.94 -1.17 6.82
CA ARG A 170 -25.70 -1.72 7.95
C ARG A 170 -27.02 -2.30 7.45
N THR A 171 -27.13 -3.63 7.38
CA THR A 171 -28.39 -4.30 7.03
C THR A 171 -29.40 -4.02 8.13
N GLU A 172 -30.47 -3.32 7.77
CA GLU A 172 -31.44 -2.76 8.71
C GLU A 172 -32.14 -3.87 9.51
N GLY A 173 -31.92 -3.91 10.82
CA GLY A 173 -32.70 -4.78 11.73
C GLY A 173 -31.95 -5.21 12.99
N SER A 174 -30.86 -5.97 12.84
CA SER A 174 -30.14 -6.55 13.99
C SER A 174 -29.08 -5.61 14.60
N GLU A 175 -28.45 -4.77 13.78
CA GLU A 175 -27.29 -3.94 14.18
C GLU A 175 -27.67 -2.63 14.91
N ARG A 176 -28.93 -2.15 14.85
CA ARG A 176 -29.36 -0.98 15.65
C ARG A 176 -29.29 -1.25 17.16
N SER A 177 -29.57 -2.48 17.59
CA SER A 177 -29.43 -2.88 19.00
C SER A 177 -27.96 -2.89 19.45
N ARG A 178 -27.03 -3.17 18.53
CA ARG A 178 -25.58 -3.21 18.80
C ARG A 178 -24.92 -1.84 18.93
N GLN A 179 -25.56 -0.77 18.45
CA GLN A 179 -25.01 0.60 18.52
C GLN A 179 -24.83 1.11 19.95
N ASN A 180 -25.64 0.60 20.88
CA ASN A 180 -25.58 0.96 22.30
C ASN A 180 -24.82 -0.08 23.15
N VAL A 181 -24.26 -1.10 22.53
CA VAL A 181 -23.49 -2.15 23.22
C VAL A 181 -22.01 -1.81 23.10
N ARG A 182 -21.34 -1.58 24.24
CA ARG A 182 -19.88 -1.43 24.28
C ARG A 182 -19.21 -2.78 24.06
N GLY A 183 -18.14 -2.80 23.27
CA GLY A 183 -17.41 -4.02 22.92
C GLY A 183 -18.31 -5.14 22.38
N PRO A 184 -19.09 -4.92 21.31
CA PRO A 184 -19.93 -5.97 20.76
C PRO A 184 -19.06 -7.12 20.22
N PRO A 185 -19.53 -8.38 20.30
CA PRO A 185 -18.82 -9.50 19.69
C PRO A 185 -18.72 -9.29 18.18
N LEU A 186 -17.65 -9.81 17.56
CA LEU A 186 -17.44 -9.67 16.11
C LEU A 186 -18.61 -10.27 15.31
N SER A 187 -19.13 -9.52 14.35
CA SER A 187 -20.11 -10.02 13.37
C SER A 187 -19.49 -11.06 12.44
N LEU A 188 -20.33 -11.81 11.73
CA LEU A 188 -19.85 -12.79 10.74
C LEU A 188 -18.98 -12.12 9.66
N VAL A 189 -19.35 -10.92 9.21
CA VAL A 189 -18.58 -10.15 8.21
C VAL A 189 -17.24 -9.70 8.79
N GLU A 190 -17.23 -9.21 10.03
CA GLU A 190 -15.99 -8.82 10.72
C GLU A 190 -15.05 -10.00 10.96
N TRP A 191 -15.58 -11.20 11.22
CA TRP A 191 -14.79 -12.43 11.29
C TRP A 191 -14.14 -12.78 9.95
N LEU A 192 -14.88 -12.66 8.84
CA LEU A 192 -14.32 -12.90 7.50
C LEU A 192 -13.21 -11.89 7.17
N ILE A 193 -13.42 -10.61 7.49
CA ILE A 193 -12.42 -9.54 7.35
C ILE A 193 -11.18 -9.88 8.20
N PHE A 194 -11.38 -10.30 9.46
CA PHE A 194 -10.29 -10.66 10.37
C PHE A 194 -9.42 -11.78 9.80
N PHE A 195 -10.03 -12.88 9.33
CA PHE A 195 -9.27 -13.98 8.71
C PHE A 195 -8.50 -13.54 7.46
N TRP A 196 -9.11 -12.69 6.63
CA TRP A 196 -8.44 -12.15 5.46
C TRP A 196 -7.23 -11.29 5.83
N VAL A 197 -7.38 -10.41 6.83
CA VAL A 197 -6.27 -9.57 7.35
C VAL A 197 -5.13 -10.43 7.89
N ILE A 198 -5.42 -11.48 8.67
CA ILE A 198 -4.38 -12.39 9.17
C ILE A 198 -3.64 -13.08 8.01
N GLY A 199 -4.36 -13.49 6.97
CA GLY A 199 -3.75 -14.05 5.75
C GLY A 199 -2.79 -13.07 5.06
N MET A 200 -3.17 -11.79 4.98
CA MET A 200 -2.32 -10.74 4.41
C MET A 200 -1.12 -10.41 5.30
N VAL A 201 -1.28 -10.37 6.62
CA VAL A 201 -0.16 -10.20 7.56
C VAL A 201 0.87 -11.31 7.35
N TRP A 202 0.42 -12.56 7.23
CA TRP A 202 1.32 -13.68 6.94
C TRP A 202 2.04 -13.51 5.59
N ALA A 203 1.33 -13.08 4.54
CA ALA A 203 1.92 -12.84 3.23
C ALA A 203 2.99 -11.74 3.25
N GLU A 204 2.74 -10.62 3.93
CA GLU A 204 3.69 -9.52 4.09
C GLU A 204 4.90 -9.92 4.95
N CYS A 205 4.69 -10.69 6.03
CA CYS A 205 5.79 -11.23 6.83
C CYS A 205 6.72 -12.12 5.99
N LYS A 206 6.13 -12.96 5.12
CA LYS A 206 6.90 -13.78 4.19
C LYS A 206 7.68 -12.94 3.17
N GLN A 207 7.06 -11.92 2.59
CA GLN A 207 7.73 -11.01 1.67
C GLN A 207 8.90 -10.28 2.35
N LEU A 208 8.68 -9.77 3.56
CA LEU A 208 9.72 -9.10 4.34
C LEU A 208 10.91 -10.02 4.63
N TRP A 209 10.65 -11.30 4.91
CA TRP A 209 11.68 -12.31 5.13
C TRP A 209 12.47 -12.65 3.87
N GLU A 210 11.79 -12.79 2.72
CA GLU A 210 12.43 -13.16 1.45
C GLU A 210 13.21 -12.01 0.79
N GLU A 211 12.69 -10.78 0.85
CA GLU A 211 13.33 -9.59 0.23
C GLU A 211 14.36 -8.93 1.15
N GLY A 212 14.14 -9.01 2.47
CA GLY A 212 14.91 -8.30 3.49
C GLY A 212 14.45 -6.86 3.73
N LEU A 213 14.62 -6.39 4.97
CA LEU A 213 14.09 -5.11 5.47
C LEU A 213 14.47 -3.89 4.62
N LYS A 214 15.74 -3.79 4.21
CA LYS A 214 16.25 -2.64 3.46
C LYS A 214 15.61 -2.54 2.06
N ALA A 215 15.39 -3.67 1.39
CA ALA A 215 14.74 -3.69 0.09
C ALA A 215 13.25 -3.36 0.24
N TYR A 216 12.61 -3.92 1.27
CA TYR A 216 11.19 -3.70 1.57
C TYR A 216 10.86 -2.23 1.81
N ILE A 217 11.62 -1.54 2.67
CA ILE A 217 11.37 -0.14 3.04
C ILE A 217 11.58 0.84 1.87
N ARG A 218 12.47 0.50 0.92
CA ARG A 218 12.76 1.36 -0.23
C ARG A 218 11.57 1.45 -1.18
N GLN A 219 10.68 0.47 -1.15
CA GLN A 219 9.50 0.44 -2.01
C GLN A 219 8.33 1.16 -1.32
N TRP A 220 7.98 2.34 -1.83
CA TRP A 220 6.91 3.20 -1.30
C TRP A 220 5.55 2.51 -1.18
N TRP A 221 5.32 1.57 -2.07
CA TRP A 221 4.13 0.75 -2.08
C TRP A 221 4.02 -0.16 -0.85
N ASN A 222 5.12 -0.82 -0.46
CA ASN A 222 5.14 -1.67 0.73
C ASN A 222 4.77 -0.88 2.01
N TRP A 223 5.03 0.43 2.06
CA TRP A 223 4.57 1.30 3.14
C TRP A 223 3.04 1.41 3.22
N LEU A 224 2.35 1.51 2.08
CA LEU A 224 0.88 1.54 2.05
C LEU A 224 0.32 0.27 2.70
N ASP A 225 0.87 -0.88 2.33
CA ASP A 225 0.42 -2.19 2.83
C ASP A 225 0.73 -2.36 4.33
N PHE A 226 1.91 -1.94 4.76
CA PHE A 226 2.30 -1.93 6.18
C PHE A 226 1.40 -1.02 7.04
N ILE A 227 1.12 0.20 6.58
CA ILE A 227 0.24 1.15 7.30
C ILE A 227 -1.18 0.59 7.36
N MET A 228 -1.72 0.11 6.25
CA MET A 228 -3.06 -0.48 6.19
C MET A 228 -3.20 -1.66 7.16
N LEU A 229 -2.26 -2.61 7.16
CA LEU A 229 -2.33 -3.80 8.02
C LEU A 229 -2.11 -3.46 9.50
N SER A 230 -1.21 -2.53 9.81
CA SER A 230 -1.01 -2.09 11.20
C SER A 230 -2.25 -1.40 11.78
N LEU A 231 -2.98 -0.62 10.98
CA LEU A 231 -4.26 -0.03 11.38
C LEU A 231 -5.35 -1.10 11.62
N TYR A 232 -5.43 -2.13 10.77
CA TYR A 232 -6.35 -3.25 11.00
C TYR A 232 -5.99 -4.07 12.24
N LEU A 233 -4.72 -4.39 12.44
CA LEU A 233 -4.26 -5.10 13.64
C LEU A 233 -4.56 -4.28 14.91
N SER A 234 -4.34 -2.97 14.87
CA SER A 234 -4.67 -2.06 15.98
C SER A 234 -6.18 -2.04 16.25
N THR A 235 -7.01 -1.99 15.20
CA THR A 235 -8.47 -2.04 15.31
C THR A 235 -8.95 -3.32 16.00
N PHE A 236 -8.50 -4.49 15.54
CA PHE A 236 -8.93 -5.76 16.12
C PHE A 236 -8.39 -5.95 17.55
N SER A 237 -7.18 -5.46 17.83
CA SER A 237 -6.61 -5.46 19.18
C SER A 237 -7.46 -4.61 20.14
N LEU A 238 -7.85 -3.39 19.73
CA LEU A 238 -8.71 -2.51 20.52
C LEU A 238 -10.11 -3.09 20.71
N LYS A 239 -10.71 -3.73 19.69
CA LYS A 239 -11.98 -4.45 19.83
C LYS A 239 -11.87 -5.61 20.82
N GLY A 240 -10.76 -6.34 20.81
CA GLY A 240 -10.47 -7.39 21.78
C GLY A 240 -10.35 -6.85 23.21
N VAL A 241 -9.61 -5.75 23.39
CA VAL A 241 -9.49 -5.05 24.68
C VAL A 241 -10.84 -4.55 25.18
N ALA A 242 -11.65 -3.92 24.32
CA ALA A 242 -12.99 -3.45 24.65
C ALA A 242 -13.89 -4.60 25.11
N TYR A 243 -13.86 -5.74 24.40
CA TYR A 243 -14.62 -6.93 24.76
C TYR A 243 -14.22 -7.49 26.13
N ILE A 244 -12.91 -7.63 26.38
CA ILE A 244 -12.37 -8.13 27.66
C ILE A 244 -12.71 -7.17 28.81
N GLN A 245 -12.56 -5.86 28.61
CA GLN A 245 -12.84 -4.86 29.65
C GLN A 245 -14.32 -4.87 30.06
N VAL A 246 -15.23 -4.96 29.10
CA VAL A 246 -16.67 -5.07 29.35
C VAL A 246 -17.01 -6.38 30.07
N GLN A 247 -16.40 -7.49 29.67
CA GLN A 247 -16.62 -8.79 30.33
C GLN A 247 -16.05 -8.84 31.75
N SER A 248 -14.95 -8.12 32.01
CA SER A 248 -14.33 -8.04 33.34
C SER A 248 -15.11 -7.20 34.36
N GLY A 249 -16.14 -6.47 33.91
CA GLY A 249 -16.97 -5.59 34.75
C GLY A 249 -16.27 -4.32 35.25
N ARG A 250 -15.00 -4.09 34.90
CA ARG A 250 -14.19 -2.94 35.39
C ARG A 250 -14.49 -1.61 34.69
N TYR A 251 -15.20 -1.62 33.57
CA TYR A 251 -15.35 -0.46 32.66
C TYR A 251 -16.78 0.10 32.59
N GLY A 252 -17.65 -0.31 33.51
CA GLY A 252 -19.04 0.15 33.61
C GLY A 252 -20.06 -0.71 32.84
N PRO A 253 -21.29 -0.19 32.61
CA PRO A 253 -22.37 -0.97 32.02
C PRO A 253 -22.11 -1.30 30.55
N ARG A 254 -22.42 -2.54 30.16
CA ARG A 254 -22.27 -3.05 28.79
C ARG A 254 -23.19 -2.34 27.80
N VAL A 255 -24.39 -1.98 28.23
CA VAL A 255 -25.37 -1.27 27.40
C VAL A 255 -25.44 0.15 27.91
N LEU A 256 -25.04 1.10 27.07
CA LEU A 256 -25.16 2.52 27.35
C LEU A 256 -25.37 3.27 26.03
N GLN A 257 -26.23 4.29 26.07
CA GLN A 257 -26.43 5.17 24.92
C GLN A 257 -25.10 5.77 24.47
N ARG A 258 -24.83 5.72 23.15
CA ARG A 258 -23.55 6.13 22.55
C ARG A 258 -23.10 7.55 22.90
N ALA A 259 -24.03 8.47 23.12
CA ALA A 259 -23.73 9.86 23.51
C ALA A 259 -23.07 9.99 24.89
N LEU A 260 -23.25 9.00 25.77
CA LEU A 260 -22.69 8.97 27.12
C LEU A 260 -21.36 8.19 27.19
N TRP A 261 -20.80 7.79 26.04
CA TRP A 261 -19.53 7.09 26.02
C TRP A 261 -18.39 8.06 26.30
N PRO A 262 -17.38 7.67 27.11
CA PRO A 262 -16.23 8.51 27.34
C PRO A 262 -15.48 8.72 26.02
N GLY A 263 -14.90 9.91 25.80
CA GLY A 263 -14.16 10.22 24.57
C GLY A 263 -12.99 9.27 24.30
N ASN A 264 -12.46 8.63 25.35
CA ASN A 264 -11.34 7.68 25.29
C ASN A 264 -11.80 6.21 25.25
N ASP A 265 -13.06 5.92 24.94
CA ASP A 265 -13.56 4.53 24.84
C ASP A 265 -12.80 3.77 23.73
N PRO A 266 -12.16 2.62 24.04
CA PRO A 266 -11.43 1.81 23.06
C PRO A 266 -12.29 1.42 21.84
N SER A 267 -13.61 1.29 22.02
CA SER A 267 -14.54 0.98 20.94
C SER A 267 -14.62 2.11 19.91
N LEU A 268 -14.64 3.37 20.36
CA LEU A 268 -14.68 4.54 19.47
C LEU A 268 -13.38 4.70 18.70
N ILE A 269 -12.24 4.52 19.39
CA ILE A 269 -10.91 4.57 18.76
C ILE A 269 -10.79 3.45 17.72
N ALA A 270 -11.26 2.24 18.04
CA ALA A 270 -11.26 1.12 17.10
C ALA A 270 -12.10 1.41 15.85
N GLU A 271 -13.30 1.98 16.00
CA GLU A 271 -14.14 2.36 14.85
C GLU A 271 -13.48 3.45 13.98
N GLY A 272 -12.81 4.43 14.60
CA GLY A 272 -12.05 5.46 13.89
C GLY A 272 -10.87 4.88 13.09
N LEU A 273 -10.05 4.04 13.73
CA LEU A 273 -8.94 3.36 13.05
C LEU A 273 -9.43 2.42 11.93
N PHE A 274 -10.56 1.74 12.12
CA PHE A 274 -11.17 0.89 11.10
C PHE A 274 -11.57 1.70 9.86
N ALA A 275 -12.15 2.89 10.06
CA ALA A 275 -12.53 3.76 8.95
C ALA A 275 -11.29 4.24 8.16
N VAL A 276 -10.22 4.64 8.86
CA VAL A 276 -8.96 5.03 8.20
C VAL A 276 -8.33 3.85 7.46
N ALA A 277 -8.32 2.65 8.06
CA ALA A 277 -7.83 1.44 7.42
C ALA A 277 -8.61 1.09 6.13
N ASN A 278 -9.92 1.33 6.12
CA ASN A 278 -10.76 1.12 4.93
C ASN A 278 -10.38 2.08 3.80
N VAL A 279 -10.07 3.36 4.10
CA VAL A 279 -9.60 4.32 3.08
C VAL A 279 -8.30 3.84 2.44
N PHE A 280 -7.32 3.41 3.24
CA PHE A 280 -6.07 2.84 2.72
C PHE A 280 -6.30 1.57 1.90
N SER A 281 -7.26 0.73 2.29
CA SER A 281 -7.67 -0.43 1.51
C SER A 281 -8.21 -0.02 0.14
N PHE A 282 -9.09 0.96 0.03
CA PHE A 282 -9.53 1.42 -1.29
C PHE A 282 -8.39 2.03 -2.11
N ALA A 283 -7.47 2.76 -1.48
CA ALA A 283 -6.29 3.31 -2.15
C ALA A 283 -5.36 2.20 -2.72
N ARG A 284 -5.29 1.03 -2.07
CA ARG A 284 -4.54 -0.14 -2.54
C ARG A 284 -5.01 -0.64 -3.93
N ILE A 285 -6.23 -0.34 -4.39
CA ILE A 285 -6.68 -0.71 -5.76
C ILE A 285 -5.76 -0.13 -6.84
N ILE A 286 -5.14 1.03 -6.58
CA ILE A 286 -4.27 1.71 -7.54
C ILE A 286 -3.13 0.78 -8.01
N TYR A 287 -2.71 -0.21 -7.21
CA TYR A 287 -1.77 -1.25 -7.65
C TYR A 287 -2.17 -2.00 -8.90
N LEU A 288 -3.46 -2.22 -9.10
CA LEU A 288 -3.93 -3.00 -10.24
C LEU A 288 -3.82 -2.21 -11.55
N PHE A 289 -3.81 -0.87 -11.46
CA PHE A 289 -3.73 0.01 -12.64
C PHE A 289 -2.41 -0.17 -13.40
N GLN A 290 -1.32 -0.55 -12.72
CA GLN A 290 0.00 -0.76 -13.33
C GLN A 290 0.00 -1.85 -14.42
N THR A 291 -0.94 -2.79 -14.34
CA THR A 291 -1.08 -3.89 -15.30
C THR A 291 -1.91 -3.52 -16.52
N ASN A 292 -2.65 -2.41 -16.46
CA ASN A 292 -3.47 -1.94 -17.54
C ASN A 292 -2.65 -1.07 -18.51
N PRO A 293 -2.67 -1.34 -19.83
CA PRO A 293 -1.88 -0.58 -20.81
C PRO A 293 -2.19 0.92 -20.85
N HIS A 294 -3.40 1.34 -20.48
CA HIS A 294 -3.83 2.73 -20.50
C HIS A 294 -3.69 3.42 -19.14
N LEU A 295 -4.03 2.73 -18.05
CA LEU A 295 -3.98 3.33 -16.70
C LEU A 295 -2.58 3.28 -16.08
N GLY A 296 -1.73 2.33 -16.47
CA GLY A 296 -0.38 2.19 -15.92
C GLY A 296 0.49 3.43 -16.13
N PRO A 297 0.64 3.96 -17.36
CA PRO A 297 1.41 5.19 -17.59
C PRO A 297 0.89 6.40 -16.80
N LEU A 298 -0.43 6.54 -16.69
CA LEU A 298 -1.09 7.59 -15.90
C LEU A 298 -0.78 7.47 -14.40
N GLN A 299 -0.76 6.25 -13.87
CA GLN A 299 -0.38 6.02 -12.47
C GLN A 299 1.08 6.38 -12.21
N ILE A 300 1.99 6.01 -13.11
CA ILE A 300 3.42 6.34 -12.97
C ILE A 300 3.64 7.85 -13.03
N SER A 301 2.99 8.56 -13.96
CA SER A 301 3.09 10.02 -14.03
C SER A 301 2.54 10.69 -12.77
N LEU A 302 1.41 10.21 -12.25
CA LEU A 302 0.85 10.68 -10.97
C LEU A 302 1.85 10.50 -9.82
N GLY A 303 2.49 9.34 -9.71
CA GLY A 303 3.51 9.08 -8.68
C GLY A 303 4.69 10.05 -8.76
N CYS A 304 5.18 10.36 -9.96
CA CYS A 304 6.24 11.36 -10.17
C CYS A 304 5.78 12.76 -9.75
N MET A 305 4.56 13.16 -10.11
CA MET A 305 4.01 14.48 -9.78
C MET A 305 3.84 14.68 -8.26
N ILE A 306 3.49 13.63 -7.51
CA ILE A 306 3.36 13.71 -6.05
C ILE A 306 4.67 14.18 -5.39
N ILE A 307 5.82 13.72 -5.89
CA ILE A 307 7.12 14.12 -5.36
C ILE A 307 7.34 15.63 -5.55
N ASP A 308 6.92 16.18 -6.69
CA ASP A 308 7.04 17.60 -6.96
C ASP A 308 6.03 18.43 -6.15
N ILE A 309 4.80 17.93 -5.99
CA ILE A 309 3.79 18.53 -5.10
C ILE A 309 4.33 18.61 -3.67
N ALA A 310 4.95 17.55 -3.15
CA ALA A 310 5.50 17.52 -1.80
C ALA A 310 6.58 18.59 -1.57
N LYS A 311 7.45 18.84 -2.56
CA LYS A 311 8.44 19.92 -2.50
C LYS A 311 7.78 21.29 -2.39
N PHE A 312 6.71 21.52 -3.15
CA PHE A 312 5.96 22.78 -3.09
C PHE A 312 5.20 22.94 -1.77
N LEU A 313 4.62 21.85 -1.27
CA LEU A 313 3.88 21.80 -0.01
C LEU A 313 4.76 22.17 1.19
N PHE A 314 6.07 21.86 1.14
CA PHE A 314 7.02 22.29 2.16
C PHE A 314 7.11 23.83 2.27
N ILE A 315 7.20 24.52 1.13
CA ILE A 315 7.22 26.00 1.10
C ILE A 315 5.88 26.55 1.59
N PHE A 316 4.77 25.95 1.17
CA PHE A 316 3.43 26.33 1.61
C PHE A 316 3.26 26.23 3.13
N PHE A 317 3.74 25.15 3.76
CA PHE A 317 3.66 24.98 5.22
C PHE A 317 4.49 26.01 5.99
N LEU A 318 5.65 26.42 5.47
CA LEU A 318 6.47 27.47 6.08
C LEU A 318 5.67 28.78 6.14
N VAL A 319 5.06 29.17 5.02
CA VAL A 319 4.22 30.37 4.94
C VAL A 319 3.02 30.25 5.88
N LEU A 320 2.29 29.13 5.83
CA LEU A 320 1.11 28.90 6.67
C LEU A 320 1.45 28.98 8.15
N THR A 321 2.58 28.40 8.57
CA THR A 321 3.01 28.44 9.98
C THR A 321 3.40 29.86 10.40
N SER A 322 4.07 30.63 9.53
CA SER A 322 4.37 32.04 9.80
C SER A 322 3.10 32.87 10.03
N PHE A 323 2.08 32.69 9.19
CA PHE A 323 0.80 33.37 9.37
C PHE A 323 0.05 32.87 10.60
N ALA A 324 0.04 31.56 10.86
CA ALA A 324 -0.60 30.98 12.04
C ALA A 324 0.00 31.53 13.34
N CYS A 325 1.33 31.65 13.42
CA CYS A 325 2.00 32.27 14.57
C CYS A 325 1.64 33.75 14.72
N GLY A 326 1.67 34.53 13.62
CA GLY A 326 1.32 35.95 13.66
C GLY A 326 -0.14 36.20 14.07
N LEU A 327 -1.07 35.41 13.52
CA LEU A 327 -2.49 35.48 13.88
C LEU A 327 -2.72 35.01 15.32
N ASN A 328 -2.06 33.92 15.75
CA ASN A 328 -2.17 33.46 17.13
C ASN A 328 -1.67 34.54 18.10
N GLN A 329 -0.54 35.20 17.82
CA GLN A 329 -0.04 36.28 18.67
C GLN A 329 -0.97 37.49 18.72
N LEU A 330 -1.64 37.82 17.62
CA LEU A 330 -2.62 38.91 17.57
C LEU A 330 -3.89 38.55 18.35
N TYR A 331 -4.40 37.33 18.20
CA TYR A 331 -5.68 36.90 18.77
C TYR A 331 -5.59 36.23 20.14
N TRP A 332 -4.39 35.94 20.64
CA TRP A 332 -4.18 35.23 21.91
C TRP A 332 -4.88 35.89 23.11
N TYR A 333 -4.94 37.22 23.14
CA TYR A 333 -5.56 37.98 24.23
C TYR A 333 -7.09 37.99 24.22
N TYR A 334 -7.70 37.49 23.14
CA TYR A 334 -9.14 37.51 22.93
C TYR A 334 -9.76 36.11 23.10
N ASP A 335 -9.10 35.22 23.85
CA ASP A 335 -9.67 33.94 24.23
C ASP A 335 -10.87 34.20 25.16
N SER A 336 -12.05 33.73 24.76
CA SER A 336 -13.27 33.87 25.56
C SER A 336 -13.22 33.15 26.91
N ASN A 337 -12.24 32.27 27.11
CA ASN A 337 -11.96 31.60 28.38
C ASN A 337 -10.92 32.35 29.25
N THR A 338 -10.37 33.47 28.80
CA THR A 338 -9.46 34.28 29.64
C THR A 338 -10.24 35.20 30.59
N GLU A 339 -9.90 35.13 31.88
CA GLU A 339 -10.44 36.01 32.91
C GLU A 339 -9.77 37.39 32.85
N PHE A 340 -10.57 38.44 32.65
CA PHE A 340 -10.12 39.83 32.78
C PHE A 340 -10.34 40.28 34.22
N CYS A 341 -9.26 40.60 34.94
CA CYS A 341 -9.31 41.10 36.32
C CYS A 341 -8.92 42.59 36.36
N GLU A 342 -9.69 43.42 37.05
CA GLU A 342 -9.26 44.80 37.34
C GLU A 342 -8.13 44.79 38.38
N THR A 343 -7.13 45.64 38.20
CA THR A 343 -6.10 45.89 39.22
C THR A 343 -6.36 47.24 39.88
N LYS A 344 -6.50 47.25 41.21
CA LYS A 344 -6.63 48.47 42.01
C LYS A 344 -5.49 48.55 43.01
N VAL A 345 -4.87 49.72 43.12
CA VAL A 345 -3.82 49.97 44.10
C VAL A 345 -4.48 50.36 45.42
N VAL A 346 -4.35 49.53 46.44
CA VAL A 346 -4.87 49.79 47.79
C VAL A 346 -3.70 49.80 48.76
N ALA A 347 -3.52 50.91 49.47
CA ALA A 347 -2.43 51.10 50.44
C ALA A 347 -1.00 50.89 49.88
N GLY A 348 -0.79 51.13 48.58
CA GLY A 348 0.52 51.00 47.92
C GLY A 348 0.84 49.61 47.37
N GLU A 349 -0.06 48.63 47.55
CA GLU A 349 0.04 47.29 46.95
C GLU A 349 -0.98 47.11 45.82
N ASN A 350 -0.59 46.41 44.75
CA ASN A 350 -1.46 46.10 43.63
C ASN A 350 -2.34 44.89 44.00
N VAL A 351 -3.65 45.12 44.17
CA VAL A 351 -4.63 44.07 44.47
C VAL A 351 -5.49 43.83 43.23
N THR A 352 -5.61 42.56 42.82
CA THR A 352 -6.53 42.14 41.75
C THR A 352 -7.95 41.97 42.30
N VAL A 353 -8.93 42.61 41.66
CA VAL A 353 -10.34 42.63 42.09
C VAL A 353 -11.24 42.48 40.85
N ASN A 354 -12.42 41.87 40.98
CA ASN A 354 -13.41 41.70 39.90
C ASN A 354 -12.86 41.01 38.64
N CYS A 355 -12.60 39.71 38.72
CA CYS A 355 -12.33 38.88 37.56
C CYS A 355 -13.64 38.50 36.87
N HIS A 356 -13.79 38.88 35.60
CA HIS A 356 -14.93 38.52 34.77
C HIS A 356 -14.46 37.86 33.46
N TYR A 357 -15.17 36.83 33.02
CA TYR A 357 -15.03 36.30 31.67
C TYR A 357 -15.64 37.31 30.70
N ASN A 358 -14.91 37.73 29.66
CA ASN A 358 -15.43 38.57 28.60
C ASN A 358 -15.79 37.70 27.38
N PRO A 359 -17.05 37.25 27.24
CA PRO A 359 -17.46 36.40 26.13
C PRO A 359 -17.42 37.14 24.77
N ASP A 360 -17.41 38.48 24.79
CA ASP A 360 -17.47 39.34 23.59
C ASP A 360 -16.12 40.00 23.27
N ALA A 361 -15.00 39.47 23.78
CA ALA A 361 -13.66 40.04 23.60
C ALA A 361 -13.30 40.35 22.13
N PHE A 362 -13.90 39.63 21.17
CA PHE A 362 -13.68 39.83 19.74
C PHE A 362 -14.44 41.01 19.09
N MET A 363 -15.48 41.53 19.75
CA MET A 363 -16.43 42.51 19.18
C MET A 363 -16.29 43.95 19.74
N THR A 364 -15.37 44.17 20.69
CA THR A 364 -15.01 45.48 21.26
C THR A 364 -13.57 45.80 20.96
#